data_AF-A0A843HZS1-F1
#
_entry.id   AF-A0A843HZS1-F1
#
_cell.length_a   1.000
_cell.length_b   1.000
_cell.length_c   1.000
_cell.angle_alpha   90.00
_cell.angle_beta   90.00
_cell.angle_gamma   90.00
#
_symmetry.space_group_name_H-M   'P 1'
#
loop_
_entity.id
_entity.type
_entity.pdbx_description
1 polymer ?
#
loop_
_entity_poly.entity_id
_entity_poly.type
_entity_poly.pdbx_seq_one_letter_code
_entity_poly.pdbx_strand_id
1 'polypeptide(L)'
;MKIPEGFRLDLARRVQSELARKVVESPLGEVDVVAGVDVAYAGDIAYSAAVAYSLKRGRVVGSACSINKVVFPYIPTLLSFRELMPMVRALRRLSTQFDVVMIDGQGVAHPFRLGIAAHLGVVLGVSSIGVAKSKLYGEVVGNKLVDPRGGVIGAVVKCKKQLYVSVGNRISLDEAVALVKSLCTNSTMPLPILLAHNKANEVKAKRGMSATFDKWGEADCSA
;
A
#
# COMPACT_ATOMS: atom_id res chain seq x y z
N MET A 1 -5.18 18.81 -16.34
CA MET A 1 -5.86 17.65 -15.71
C MET A 1 -7.03 18.19 -14.91
N LYS A 2 -8.26 17.76 -15.20
CA LYS A 2 -9.47 18.33 -14.56
C LYS A 2 -9.89 17.45 -13.39
N ILE A 3 -10.10 18.09 -12.24
CA ILE A 3 -10.80 17.48 -11.10
C ILE A 3 -12.21 17.10 -11.61
N PRO A 4 -12.74 15.90 -11.30
CA PRO A 4 -14.07 15.51 -11.76
C PRO A 4 -15.11 16.52 -11.31
N GLU A 5 -16.10 16.77 -12.16
CA GLU A 5 -17.22 17.64 -11.81
C GLU A 5 -17.91 17.11 -10.55
N GLY A 6 -18.14 17.98 -9.56
CA GLY A 6 -18.65 17.61 -8.25
C GLY A 6 -17.63 17.06 -7.24
N PHE A 7 -16.37 16.81 -7.62
CA PHE A 7 -15.35 16.39 -6.65
C PHE A 7 -14.84 17.56 -5.81
N ARG A 8 -15.03 17.45 -4.51
CA ARG A 8 -14.68 18.46 -3.52
C ARG A 8 -13.29 18.18 -2.93
N LEU A 9 -12.26 18.76 -3.55
CA LEU A 9 -10.87 18.63 -3.13
C LEU A 9 -10.66 19.07 -1.66
N ASP A 10 -11.39 20.09 -1.22
CA ASP A 10 -11.40 20.57 0.16
C ASP A 10 -11.92 19.49 1.13
N LEU A 11 -13.00 18.79 0.76
CA LEU A 11 -13.53 17.69 1.56
C LEU A 11 -12.56 16.50 1.61
N ALA A 12 -11.94 16.14 0.48
CA ALA A 12 -10.95 15.07 0.45
C ALA A 12 -9.76 15.36 1.37
N ARG A 13 -9.28 16.61 1.40
CA ARG A 13 -8.19 17.04 2.31
C ARG A 13 -8.62 17.04 3.78
N ARG A 14 -9.88 17.38 4.08
CA ARG A 14 -10.44 17.24 5.43
C ARG A 14 -10.45 15.78 5.87
N VAL A 15 -10.93 14.88 5.01
CA VAL A 15 -10.89 13.43 5.27
C VAL A 15 -9.46 12.95 5.51
N GLN A 16 -8.49 13.40 4.70
CA GLN A 16 -7.08 13.04 4.93
C GLN A 16 -6.59 13.49 6.31
N SER A 17 -6.93 14.70 6.71
CA SER A 17 -6.51 15.26 8.00
C SER A 17 -7.14 14.51 9.18
N GLU A 18 -8.42 14.17 9.08
CA GLU A 18 -9.12 13.41 10.13
C GLU A 18 -8.62 11.97 10.24
N LEU A 19 -8.34 11.31 9.11
CA LEU A 19 -7.78 9.95 9.13
C LEU A 19 -6.31 9.94 9.56
N ALA A 20 -5.54 10.98 9.24
CA ALA A 20 -4.13 11.08 9.68
C ALA A 20 -4.01 11.06 11.20
N ARG A 21 -4.95 11.69 11.91
CA ARG A 21 -5.01 11.69 13.38
C ARG A 21 -5.30 10.32 13.98
N LYS A 22 -5.80 9.38 13.19
CA LYS A 22 -6.10 8.00 13.62
C LYS A 22 -4.95 7.02 13.37
N VAL A 23 -3.87 7.47 12.73
CA VAL A 23 -2.66 6.66 12.57
C VAL A 23 -2.03 6.48 13.94
N VAL A 24 -1.80 5.23 14.32
CA VAL A 24 -1.14 4.87 15.57
C VAL A 24 0.23 4.30 15.25
N GLU A 25 1.26 4.80 15.91
CA GLU A 25 2.57 4.14 15.94
C GLU A 25 2.67 3.34 17.24
N SER A 26 2.89 2.04 17.14
CA SER A 26 2.95 1.13 18.29
C SER A 26 3.82 -0.09 17.96
N PRO A 27 4.47 -0.73 18.93
CA PRO A 27 5.18 -1.98 18.70
C PRO A 27 4.26 -3.04 18.08
N LEU A 28 4.74 -3.76 17.07
CA LEU A 28 3.99 -4.82 16.40
C LEU A 28 4.12 -6.16 17.11
N GLY A 29 5.29 -6.46 17.67
CA GLY A 29 5.58 -7.75 18.31
C GLY A 29 6.04 -8.82 17.30
N GLU A 30 5.77 -10.10 17.60
CA GLU A 30 6.17 -11.21 16.74
C GLU A 30 5.34 -11.23 15.44
N VAL A 31 6.02 -11.39 14.31
CA VAL A 31 5.41 -11.43 12.97
C VAL A 31 5.74 -12.78 12.33
N ASP A 32 4.74 -13.45 11.76
CA ASP A 32 4.93 -14.59 10.86
C ASP A 32 4.40 -14.25 9.47
N VAL A 33 3.16 -13.78 9.34
CA VAL A 33 2.53 -13.61 8.03
C VAL A 33 2.55 -12.14 7.62
N VAL A 34 3.35 -11.85 6.58
CA VAL A 34 3.42 -10.54 5.94
C VAL A 34 2.63 -10.57 4.64
N ALA A 35 1.61 -9.73 4.54
CA ALA A 35 0.91 -9.50 3.30
C ALA A 35 1.65 -8.45 2.45
N GLY A 36 1.70 -8.64 1.14
CA GLY A 36 1.95 -7.56 0.18
C GLY A 36 0.68 -7.27 -0.59
N VAL A 37 0.43 -6.01 -0.93
CA VAL A 37 -0.66 -5.63 -1.84
C VAL A 37 -0.16 -4.63 -2.87
N ASP A 38 -0.55 -4.84 -4.13
CA ASP A 38 -0.21 -3.96 -5.26
C ASP A 38 -1.40 -3.79 -6.21
N VAL A 39 -1.33 -2.79 -7.08
CA VAL A 39 -2.33 -2.50 -8.12
C VAL A 39 -1.62 -2.32 -9.47
N ALA A 40 -2.02 -3.12 -10.45
CA ALA A 40 -1.65 -2.93 -11.86
C ALA A 40 -2.82 -2.31 -12.63
N TYR A 41 -2.53 -1.59 -13.71
CA TYR A 41 -3.55 -0.93 -14.53
C TYR A 41 -3.53 -1.38 -15.98
N ALA A 42 -4.71 -1.39 -16.61
CA ALA A 42 -4.90 -1.38 -18.05
C ALA A 42 -6.06 -0.43 -18.40
N GLY A 43 -5.75 0.74 -18.96
CA GLY A 43 -6.74 1.82 -19.14
C GLY A 43 -7.36 2.24 -17.81
N ASP A 44 -8.69 2.23 -17.75
CA ASP A 44 -9.47 2.56 -16.55
C ASP A 44 -9.82 1.34 -15.69
N ILE A 45 -9.09 0.23 -15.85
CA ILE A 45 -9.26 -0.96 -15.02
C ILE A 45 -8.02 -1.13 -14.12
N ALA A 46 -8.29 -1.27 -12.83
CA ALA A 46 -7.31 -1.61 -11.79
C ALA A 46 -7.43 -3.10 -11.44
N TYR A 47 -6.30 -3.79 -11.41
CA TYR A 47 -6.13 -5.18 -11.03
C TYR A 47 -5.29 -5.20 -9.76
N SER A 48 -5.91 -5.46 -8.62
CA SER A 48 -5.19 -5.54 -7.34
C SER A 48 -4.98 -6.96 -6.92
N ALA A 49 -3.82 -7.26 -6.34
CA ALA A 49 -3.55 -8.56 -5.74
C ALA A 49 -2.98 -8.39 -4.33
N ALA A 50 -3.44 -9.25 -3.42
CA ALA A 50 -2.89 -9.42 -2.09
C ALA A 50 -2.24 -10.80 -1.99
N VAL A 51 -1.03 -10.88 -1.45
CA VAL A 51 -0.29 -12.14 -1.27
C VAL A 51 0.25 -12.22 0.15
N ALA A 52 -0.08 -13.28 0.88
CA ALA A 52 0.42 -13.56 2.22
C ALA A 52 1.64 -14.48 2.16
N TYR A 53 2.74 -14.04 2.77
CA TYR A 53 4.00 -14.78 2.88
C TYR A 53 4.30 -15.08 4.36
N SER A 54 4.52 -16.35 4.70
CA SER A 54 4.92 -16.75 6.05
C SER A 54 6.44 -16.76 6.17
N LEU A 55 6.95 -16.02 7.15
CA LEU A 55 8.36 -15.98 7.53
C LEU A 55 8.82 -17.33 8.07
N LYS A 56 8.02 -17.98 8.92
CA LYS A 56 8.36 -19.29 9.52
C LYS A 56 8.38 -20.40 8.49
N ARG A 57 7.45 -20.39 7.51
CA ARG A 57 7.36 -21.42 6.46
C ARG A 57 8.21 -21.11 5.23
N GLY A 58 8.70 -19.88 5.08
CA GLY A 58 9.49 -19.44 3.93
C GLY A 58 8.74 -19.54 2.59
N ARG A 59 7.41 -19.40 2.60
CA ARG A 59 6.58 -19.56 1.39
C ARG A 59 5.28 -18.76 1.43
N VAL A 60 4.70 -18.60 0.26
CA VAL A 60 3.33 -18.06 0.10
C VAL A 60 2.33 -19.02 0.77
N VAL A 61 1.44 -18.44 1.58
CA VAL A 61 0.39 -19.15 2.34
C VAL A 61 -1.02 -18.68 1.98
N GLY A 62 -1.15 -17.73 1.06
CA GLY A 62 -2.44 -17.27 0.54
C GLY A 62 -2.26 -16.19 -0.51
N SER A 63 -3.24 -16.08 -1.41
CA SER A 63 -3.35 -14.96 -2.33
C SER A 63 -4.79 -14.70 -2.71
N ALA A 64 -5.13 -13.45 -2.96
CA ALA A 64 -6.43 -13.04 -3.46
C ALA A 64 -6.26 -11.85 -4.43
N CYS A 65 -7.30 -11.55 -5.20
CA CYS A 65 -7.27 -10.39 -6.08
C CYS A 65 -8.65 -9.74 -6.22
N SER A 66 -8.63 -8.52 -6.76
CA SER A 66 -9.83 -7.79 -7.20
C SER A 66 -9.58 -7.10 -8.53
N ILE A 67 -10.68 -6.89 -9.27
CA ILE A 67 -10.68 -6.14 -10.52
C ILE A 67 -11.72 -5.04 -10.40
N ASN A 68 -11.33 -3.81 -10.73
CA ASN A 68 -12.08 -2.61 -10.40
C ASN A 68 -12.05 -1.59 -11.54
N LYS A 69 -13.19 -0.98 -11.85
CA LYS A 69 -13.20 0.25 -12.64
C LYS A 69 -12.63 1.40 -11.82
N VAL A 70 -11.73 2.17 -12.42
CA VAL A 70 -11.13 3.36 -11.83
C VAL A 70 -12.05 4.54 -12.11
N VAL A 71 -12.67 5.06 -11.06
CA VAL A 71 -13.58 6.22 -11.15
C VAL A 71 -12.92 7.53 -10.71
N PHE A 72 -11.63 7.49 -10.35
CA PHE A 72 -10.90 8.63 -9.80
C PHE A 72 -9.65 8.98 -10.62
N PRO A 73 -9.47 10.24 -11.07
CA PRO A 73 -8.27 10.64 -11.78
C PRO A 73 -7.05 10.62 -10.88
N TYR A 74 -5.87 10.50 -11.46
CA TYR A 74 -4.62 10.61 -10.71
C TYR A 74 -4.43 12.06 -10.24
N ILE A 75 -4.53 12.32 -8.94
CA ILE A 75 -4.19 13.63 -8.36
C ILE A 75 -3.03 13.39 -7.38
N PRO A 76 -1.87 14.07 -7.55
CA PRO A 76 -0.76 13.95 -6.61
C PRO A 76 -1.24 14.17 -5.17
N THR A 77 -0.72 13.39 -4.22
CA THR A 77 -1.13 13.35 -2.79
C THR A 77 -2.53 12.78 -2.50
N LEU A 78 -3.31 12.40 -3.52
CA LEU A 78 -4.61 11.72 -3.39
C LEU A 78 -4.62 10.33 -4.03
N LEU A 79 -3.45 9.73 -4.27
CA LEU A 79 -3.31 8.38 -4.86
C LEU A 79 -4.19 7.35 -4.14
N SER A 80 -4.29 7.46 -2.81
CA SER A 80 -5.12 6.57 -2.00
C SER A 80 -6.60 6.59 -2.41
N PHE A 81 -7.16 7.71 -2.87
CA PHE A 81 -8.55 7.74 -3.36
C PHE A 81 -8.76 6.97 -4.67
N ARG A 82 -7.69 6.75 -5.43
CA ARG A 82 -7.71 5.95 -6.66
C ARG A 82 -7.49 4.45 -6.39
N GLU A 83 -6.58 4.13 -5.48
CA GLU A 83 -6.04 2.76 -5.32
C GLU A 83 -6.51 2.01 -4.09
N LEU A 84 -7.05 2.72 -3.09
CA LEU A 84 -7.41 2.09 -1.82
C LEU A 84 -8.50 1.03 -2.00
N MET A 85 -9.54 1.31 -2.79
CA MET A 85 -10.67 0.39 -2.95
C MET A 85 -10.28 -0.95 -3.59
N PRO A 86 -9.51 -0.98 -4.69
CA PRO A 86 -8.93 -2.23 -5.19
C PRO A 86 -8.12 -2.99 -4.13
N MET A 87 -7.21 -2.32 -3.43
CA MET A 87 -6.37 -2.97 -2.41
C MET A 87 -7.20 -3.54 -1.24
N VAL A 88 -8.20 -2.79 -0.76
CA VAL A 88 -9.12 -3.22 0.29
C VAL A 88 -9.91 -4.45 -0.12
N ARG A 89 -10.41 -4.49 -1.36
CA ARG A 89 -11.17 -5.64 -1.88
C ARG A 89 -10.28 -6.87 -2.00
N ALA A 90 -9.05 -6.74 -2.52
CA ALA A 90 -8.10 -7.84 -2.58
C ALA A 90 -7.75 -8.39 -1.19
N LEU A 91 -7.49 -7.52 -0.20
CA LEU A 91 -7.19 -7.93 1.17
C LEU A 91 -8.39 -8.58 1.88
N ARG A 92 -9.61 -8.08 1.66
CA ARG A 92 -10.82 -8.69 2.24
C ARG A 92 -11.15 -10.07 1.68
N ARG A 93 -10.73 -10.34 0.44
CA ARG A 93 -10.87 -11.67 -0.20
C ARG A 93 -9.76 -12.64 0.20
N LEU A 94 -8.71 -12.17 0.86
CA LEU A 94 -7.63 -13.01 1.35
C LEU A 94 -8.11 -13.80 2.58
N SER A 95 -8.30 -15.10 2.41
CA SER A 95 -8.75 -15.98 3.51
C SER A 95 -7.70 -16.17 4.60
N THR A 96 -6.43 -15.97 4.27
CA THR A 96 -5.31 -16.08 5.19
C THR A 96 -5.18 -14.82 6.03
N GLN A 97 -5.17 -14.97 7.36
CA GLN A 97 -4.85 -13.87 8.28
C GLN A 97 -3.38 -13.46 8.12
N PHE A 98 -3.12 -12.16 8.27
CA PHE A 98 -1.79 -11.58 8.21
C PHE A 98 -1.56 -10.64 9.40
N ASP A 99 -0.31 -10.53 9.84
CA ASP A 99 0.07 -9.69 10.98
C ASP A 99 0.31 -8.24 10.55
N VAL A 100 0.87 -8.07 9.34
CA VAL A 100 1.19 -6.75 8.78
C VAL A 100 1.13 -6.78 7.25
N VAL A 101 0.73 -5.66 6.65
CA VAL A 101 0.71 -5.48 5.19
C VAL A 101 1.74 -4.45 4.71
N MET A 102 2.49 -4.79 3.66
CA MET A 102 3.39 -3.89 2.95
C MET A 102 2.75 -3.38 1.65
N ILE A 103 2.85 -2.08 1.41
CA ILE A 103 2.29 -1.41 0.23
C ILE A 103 3.41 -0.68 -0.52
N ASP A 104 3.44 -0.77 -1.86
CA ASP A 104 4.29 0.09 -2.70
C ASP A 104 3.73 1.51 -2.71
N GLY A 105 4.16 2.31 -1.74
CA GLY A 105 3.61 3.63 -1.51
C GLY A 105 4.02 4.21 -0.16
N GLN A 106 3.61 5.43 0.10
CA GLN A 106 3.95 6.13 1.35
C GLN A 106 2.97 5.80 2.46
N GLY A 107 3.46 5.81 3.70
CA GLY A 107 2.68 5.89 4.94
C GLY A 107 2.63 7.32 5.46
N VAL A 108 3.13 7.57 6.66
CA VAL A 108 3.21 8.92 7.28
C VAL A 108 4.23 9.85 6.60
N ALA A 109 5.10 9.32 5.73
CA ALA A 109 5.99 10.08 4.83
C ALA A 109 5.21 10.78 3.70
N HIS A 110 4.26 11.62 4.08
CA HIS A 110 3.30 12.30 3.22
C HIS A 110 3.03 13.70 3.80
N PRO A 111 2.79 14.74 2.97
CA PRO A 111 2.57 16.10 3.47
C PRO A 111 1.40 16.20 4.47
N PHE A 112 0.37 15.36 4.27
CA PHE A 112 -0.81 15.26 5.14
C PHE A 112 -0.75 14.10 6.13
N ARG A 113 0.42 13.47 6.35
CA ARG A 113 0.59 12.28 7.22
C ARG A 113 -0.26 11.04 6.84
N LEU A 114 -0.98 11.10 5.72
CA LEU A 114 -1.85 10.03 5.25
C LEU A 114 -1.53 9.62 3.81
N GLY A 115 -0.41 8.94 3.63
CA GLY A 115 -0.14 8.17 2.40
C GLY A 115 -1.05 6.95 2.29
N ILE A 116 -0.96 6.22 1.18
CA ILE A 116 -1.82 5.05 0.91
C ILE A 116 -1.70 3.94 1.96
N ALA A 117 -0.49 3.69 2.46
CA ALA A 117 -0.28 2.68 3.49
C ALA A 117 -0.93 3.06 4.82
N ALA A 118 -0.87 4.33 5.19
CA ALA A 118 -1.51 4.86 6.39
C ALA A 118 -3.03 4.89 6.25
N HIS A 119 -3.55 5.33 5.09
CA HIS A 119 -4.97 5.33 4.79
C HIS A 119 -5.55 3.91 4.89
N LEU A 120 -4.91 2.94 4.24
CA LEU A 120 -5.33 1.53 4.28
C LEU A 120 -5.28 0.95 5.69
N GLY A 121 -4.18 1.17 6.41
CA GLY A 121 -4.01 0.67 7.78
C GLY A 121 -5.10 1.19 8.72
N VAL A 122 -5.44 2.47 8.64
CA VAL A 122 -6.50 3.09 9.45
C VAL A 122 -7.88 2.54 9.07
N VAL A 123 -8.20 2.46 7.78
CA VAL A 123 -9.53 2.01 7.31
C VAL A 123 -9.80 0.55 7.62
N LEU A 124 -8.78 -0.30 7.53
CA LEU A 124 -8.91 -1.73 7.84
C LEU A 124 -8.63 -2.06 9.32
N GLY A 125 -8.07 -1.12 10.09
CA GLY A 125 -7.65 -1.38 11.46
C GLY A 125 -6.52 -2.41 11.54
N VAL A 126 -5.60 -2.42 10.57
CA VAL A 126 -4.48 -3.37 10.49
C VAL A 126 -3.14 -2.67 10.60
N SER A 127 -2.10 -3.43 10.93
CA SER A 127 -0.72 -2.95 10.87
C SER A 127 -0.26 -2.84 9.42
N SER A 128 0.36 -1.72 9.06
CA SER A 128 0.76 -1.45 7.67
C SER A 128 2.06 -0.68 7.56
N ILE A 129 2.79 -0.94 6.48
CA ILE A 129 4.08 -0.32 6.15
C ILE A 129 4.02 0.24 4.73
N GLY A 130 4.40 1.49 4.58
CA GLY A 130 4.65 2.09 3.26
C GLY A 130 6.09 1.88 2.84
N VAL A 131 6.30 1.32 1.65
CA VAL A 131 7.62 1.13 1.04
C VAL A 131 7.62 1.76 -0.36
N ALA A 132 8.16 2.96 -0.50
CA ALA A 132 8.15 3.67 -1.77
C ALA A 132 9.52 3.65 -2.47
N LYS A 133 9.50 3.63 -3.80
CA LYS A 133 10.71 3.71 -4.65
C LYS A 133 11.26 5.13 -4.80
N SER A 134 10.47 6.14 -4.47
CA SER A 134 10.84 7.56 -4.57
C SER A 134 10.38 8.34 -3.35
N LYS A 135 11.09 9.43 -3.04
CA LYS A 135 10.74 10.35 -1.96
C LYS A 135 9.58 11.22 -2.38
N LEU A 136 8.45 11.16 -1.67
CA LEU A 136 7.34 12.08 -1.89
C LEU A 136 7.48 13.37 -1.07
N TYR A 137 7.89 13.23 0.19
CA TYR A 137 7.90 14.32 1.17
C TYR A 137 8.99 14.07 2.23
N GLY A 138 9.42 15.14 2.90
CA GLY A 138 10.51 15.09 3.87
C GLY A 138 11.91 15.29 3.26
N GLU A 139 12.88 15.51 4.13
CA GLU A 139 14.29 15.68 3.81
C GLU A 139 15.10 14.49 4.31
N VAL A 140 16.12 14.09 3.55
CA VAL A 140 16.97 12.95 3.92
C VAL A 140 18.12 13.47 4.77
N VAL A 141 18.19 13.03 6.02
CA VAL A 141 19.28 13.33 6.96
C VAL A 141 19.86 12.00 7.44
N GLY A 142 21.04 11.64 6.91
CA GLY A 142 21.59 10.29 7.09
C GLY A 142 20.67 9.23 6.49
N ASN A 143 20.21 8.29 7.31
CA ASN A 143 19.23 7.27 6.93
C ASN A 143 17.79 7.60 7.34
N LYS A 144 17.53 8.81 7.85
CA LYS A 144 16.20 9.23 8.31
C LYS A 144 15.54 10.14 7.28
N LEU A 145 14.22 10.08 7.22
CA LEU A 145 13.38 11.02 6.51
C LEU A 145 12.73 11.95 7.53
N VAL A 146 13.04 13.24 7.47
CA VAL A 146 12.64 14.24 8.46
C VAL A 146 11.60 15.18 7.84
N ASP A 147 10.53 15.49 8.59
CA ASP A 147 9.58 16.51 8.15
C ASP A 147 10.20 17.91 8.29
N PRO A 148 10.07 18.80 7.30
CA PRO A 148 10.42 20.21 7.45
C PRO A 148 9.73 20.91 8.63
N ARG A 149 8.58 20.40 9.08
CA ARG A 149 7.83 20.84 10.28
C ARG A 149 8.34 20.21 11.58
N GLY A 150 9.30 19.30 11.50
CA GLY A 150 9.89 18.58 12.63
C GLY A 150 9.43 17.12 12.75
N GLY A 151 10.33 16.30 13.31
CA GLY A 151 10.09 14.88 13.57
C GLY A 151 10.52 13.96 12.42
N VAL A 152 10.78 12.69 12.78
CA VAL A 152 11.11 11.63 11.82
C VAL A 152 9.81 11.02 11.30
N ILE A 153 9.72 10.85 9.98
CA ILE A 153 8.50 10.41 9.28
C ILE A 153 8.73 9.16 8.43
N GLY A 154 9.95 8.64 8.48
CA GLY A 154 10.37 7.49 7.71
C GLY A 154 11.87 7.31 7.78
N ALA A 155 12.34 6.32 7.04
CA ALA A 155 13.74 5.99 6.92
C ALA A 155 14.08 5.60 5.48
N VAL A 156 15.35 5.79 5.14
CA VAL A 156 15.92 5.35 3.88
C VAL A 156 16.53 3.97 4.10
N VAL A 157 16.04 2.99 3.33
CA VAL A 157 16.52 1.60 3.36
C VAL A 157 17.15 1.26 2.03
N LYS A 158 18.38 0.74 2.04
CA LYS A 158 19.08 0.29 0.85
C LYS A 158 18.88 -1.22 0.66
N CYS A 159 17.99 -1.60 -0.27
CA CYS A 159 18.00 -2.94 -0.88
C CYS A 159 18.85 -2.86 -2.17
N LYS A 160 18.45 -3.55 -3.26
CA LYS A 160 19.03 -3.32 -4.60
C LYS A 160 18.90 -1.86 -5.07
N LYS A 161 17.79 -1.22 -4.70
CA LYS A 161 17.56 0.22 -4.85
C LYS A 161 17.33 0.84 -3.48
N GLN A 162 17.48 2.17 -3.44
CA GLN A 162 17.05 2.96 -2.30
C GLN A 162 15.51 2.95 -2.21
N LEU A 163 15.00 2.62 -1.03
CA LEU A 163 13.59 2.61 -0.68
C LEU A 163 13.34 3.60 0.46
N TYR A 164 12.15 4.16 0.49
CA TYR A 164 11.66 5.05 1.54
C TYR A 164 10.61 4.30 2.32
N VAL A 165 10.95 3.91 3.56
CA VAL A 165 10.08 3.17 4.47
C VAL A 165 9.43 4.14 5.43
N SER A 166 8.12 4.01 5.62
CA SER A 166 7.38 4.82 6.59
C SER A 166 6.28 4.01 7.24
N VAL A 167 5.97 4.35 8.50
CA VAL A 167 4.85 3.76 9.25
C VAL A 167 3.57 4.02 8.46
N GLY A 168 2.80 2.96 8.23
CA GLY A 168 1.42 3.09 7.79
C GLY A 168 0.51 3.21 9.00
N ASN A 169 0.43 2.17 9.81
CA ASN A 169 -0.39 2.11 11.03
C ASN A 169 0.07 0.93 11.92
N ARG A 170 -0.12 1.03 13.24
CA ARG A 170 0.08 -0.01 14.26
C ARG A 170 1.41 -0.78 14.14
N ILE A 171 2.49 -0.08 13.82
CA ILE A 171 3.87 -0.58 13.78
C ILE A 171 4.83 0.57 14.10
N SER A 172 5.93 0.30 14.81
CA SER A 172 6.99 1.29 15.02
C SER A 172 7.85 1.46 13.76
N LEU A 173 8.46 2.64 13.57
CA LEU A 173 9.35 2.86 12.43
C LEU A 173 10.54 1.89 12.41
N ASP A 174 11.11 1.58 13.58
CA ASP A 174 12.27 0.71 13.68
C ASP A 174 11.93 -0.75 13.30
N GLU A 175 10.80 -1.28 13.77
CA GLU A 175 10.31 -2.61 13.36
C GLU A 175 9.97 -2.63 11.86
N ALA A 176 9.33 -1.57 11.34
CA ALA A 176 9.03 -1.48 9.91
C ALA A 176 10.30 -1.53 9.06
N VAL A 177 11.35 -0.81 9.46
CA VAL A 177 12.65 -0.81 8.79
C VAL A 177 13.32 -2.17 8.89
N ALA A 178 13.32 -2.80 10.07
CA ALA A 178 13.92 -4.12 10.27
C ALA A 178 13.24 -5.18 9.41
N LEU A 179 11.90 -5.20 9.39
CA LEU A 179 11.12 -6.15 8.61
C LEU A 179 11.28 -5.93 7.10
N VAL A 180 11.30 -4.68 6.63
CA VAL A 180 11.55 -4.39 5.21
C VAL A 180 12.95 -4.83 4.80
N LYS A 181 13.97 -4.62 5.64
CA LYS A 181 15.34 -5.06 5.37
C LYS A 181 15.45 -6.58 5.28
N SER A 182 14.84 -7.32 6.19
CA SER A 182 14.89 -8.79 6.19
C SER A 182 14.20 -9.42 4.98
N LEU A 183 13.28 -8.68 4.35
CA LEU A 183 12.54 -9.07 3.16
C LEU A 183 13.07 -8.45 1.87
N CYS A 184 14.19 -7.70 1.90
CA CYS A 184 14.88 -7.28 0.69
C CYS A 184 15.33 -8.53 -0.10
N THR A 185 15.21 -8.44 -1.42
CA THR A 185 15.71 -9.47 -2.35
C THR A 185 16.63 -8.83 -3.38
N ASN A 186 17.11 -9.61 -4.36
CA ASN A 186 17.80 -9.09 -5.55
C ASN A 186 16.83 -8.35 -6.53
N SER A 187 15.65 -7.97 -6.07
CA SER A 187 14.66 -7.13 -6.74
C SER A 187 14.70 -5.68 -6.25
N THR A 188 14.00 -4.79 -6.96
CA THR A 188 13.85 -3.37 -6.61
C THR A 188 12.85 -3.11 -5.49
N MET A 189 12.17 -4.14 -4.99
CA MET A 189 11.18 -4.07 -3.92
C MET A 189 11.27 -5.32 -3.00
N PRO A 190 10.81 -5.25 -1.75
CA PRO A 190 10.78 -6.39 -0.83
C PRO A 190 9.88 -7.52 -1.32
N LEU A 191 10.14 -8.74 -0.85
CA LEU A 191 9.50 -9.96 -1.32
C LEU A 191 7.96 -9.91 -1.31
N PRO A 192 7.26 -9.47 -0.25
CA PRO A 192 5.78 -9.45 -0.27
C PRO A 192 5.22 -8.52 -1.36
N ILE A 193 5.81 -7.34 -1.53
CA ILE A 193 5.40 -6.38 -2.56
C ILE A 193 5.69 -6.96 -3.95
N LEU A 194 6.86 -7.60 -4.14
CA LEU A 194 7.21 -8.24 -5.41
C LEU A 194 6.21 -9.34 -5.79
N LEU A 195 5.81 -10.18 -4.82
CA LEU A 195 4.84 -11.24 -5.03
C LEU A 195 3.47 -10.66 -5.43
N ALA A 196 3.01 -9.62 -4.73
CA ALA A 196 1.77 -8.92 -5.07
C ALA A 196 1.83 -8.26 -6.45
N HIS A 197 2.94 -7.61 -6.80
CA HIS A 197 3.16 -7.01 -8.11
C HIS A 197 3.09 -8.03 -9.24
N ASN A 198 3.76 -9.17 -9.08
CA ASN A 198 3.73 -10.25 -10.06
C ASN A 198 2.31 -10.80 -10.21
N LYS A 199 1.61 -11.00 -9.08
CA LYS A 199 0.24 -11.51 -9.08
C LYS A 199 -0.74 -10.54 -9.74
N ALA A 200 -0.65 -9.25 -9.46
CA ALA A 200 -1.48 -8.22 -10.09
C ALA A 200 -1.29 -8.19 -11.62
N ASN A 201 -0.04 -8.30 -12.08
CA ASN A 201 0.26 -8.38 -13.52
C ASN A 201 -0.20 -9.69 -14.17
N GLU A 202 -0.12 -10.83 -13.46
CA GLU A 202 -0.69 -12.11 -13.91
C GLU A 202 -2.20 -12.00 -14.13
N VAL A 203 -2.92 -11.44 -13.15
CA VAL A 203 -4.38 -11.25 -13.23
C VAL A 203 -4.75 -10.32 -14.39
N LYS A 204 -4.00 -9.21 -14.56
CA LYS A 204 -4.16 -8.29 -15.69
C LYS A 204 -4.00 -9.00 -17.03
N ALA A 205 -2.95 -9.81 -17.17
CA ALA A 205 -2.67 -10.54 -18.41
C ALA A 205 -3.75 -11.58 -18.75
N LYS A 206 -4.26 -12.30 -17.75
CA LYS A 206 -5.28 -13.35 -17.94
C LYS A 206 -6.66 -12.80 -18.29
N ARG A 207 -7.06 -11.67 -17.69
CA ARG A 207 -8.45 -11.19 -17.80
C ARG A 207 -8.67 -10.17 -18.91
N GLY A 208 -7.63 -9.45 -19.35
CA GLY A 208 -7.79 -8.35 -20.31
C GLY A 208 -8.93 -7.40 -19.88
N MET A 209 -9.58 -6.75 -20.84
CA MET A 209 -10.72 -5.83 -20.58
C MET A 209 -12.07 -6.56 -20.44
N SER A 210 -12.12 -7.89 -20.58
CA SER A 210 -13.36 -8.68 -20.68
C SER A 210 -13.92 -9.12 -19.32
N ALA A 211 -13.97 -8.18 -18.37
CA ALA A 211 -14.52 -8.42 -17.05
C ALA A 211 -15.99 -7.97 -17.00
N THR A 212 -16.88 -8.84 -16.52
CA THR A 212 -18.26 -8.45 -16.19
C THR A 212 -18.25 -7.76 -14.83
N PHE A 213 -18.61 -6.49 -14.82
CA PHE A 213 -18.60 -5.67 -13.60
C PHE A 213 -19.98 -5.64 -12.96
N ASP A 214 -20.02 -5.75 -11.64
CA ASP A 214 -21.23 -5.51 -10.85
C ASP A 214 -21.58 -4.01 -10.79
N LYS A 215 -22.68 -3.69 -10.11
CA LYS A 215 -23.15 -2.30 -9.91
C LYS A 215 -22.17 -1.40 -9.15
N TRP A 216 -21.16 -1.98 -8.51
CA TRP A 216 -20.10 -1.28 -7.76
C TRP A 216 -18.76 -1.25 -8.50
N GLY A 217 -18.78 -1.59 -9.79
CA GLY A 217 -17.59 -1.60 -10.64
C GLY A 217 -16.57 -2.65 -10.24
N GLU A 218 -16.99 -3.74 -9.58
CA GLU A 218 -16.17 -4.89 -9.20
C GLU A 218 -16.37 -6.05 -10.17
N ALA A 219 -15.29 -6.75 -10.51
CA ALA A 219 -15.38 -8.00 -11.27
C ALA A 219 -14.73 -9.16 -10.51
N ASP A 220 -15.16 -10.38 -10.86
CA ASP A 220 -14.61 -11.59 -10.28
C ASP A 220 -13.19 -11.84 -10.79
N CYS A 221 -12.36 -12.24 -9.85
CA CYS A 221 -10.99 -12.66 -10.05
C CYS A 221 -10.87 -14.16 -10.31
N SER A 222 -11.86 -14.93 -9.84
CA SER A 222 -11.93 -16.40 -9.87
C SER A 222 -12.21 -16.89 -11.30
N ALA A 223 -11.17 -17.22 -12.05
CA ALA A 223 -11.21 -18.06 -13.27
C ALA A 223 -9.78 -18.45 -13.61
#